data_AF-A0A847NLG5-F1
#
_entry.id   AF-A0A847NLG5-F1
#
_cell.length_a   1.000
_cell.length_b   1.000
_cell.length_c   1.000
_cell.angle_alpha   90.00
_cell.angle_beta   90.00
_cell.angle_gamma   90.00
#
_symmetry.space_group_name_H-M   'P 1'
#
loop_
_entity.id
_entity.type
_entity.pdbx_description
1 polymer ?
#
loop_
_entity_poly.entity_id
_entity_poly.type
_entity_poly.pdbx_seq_one_letter_code
_entity_poly.pdbx_strand_id
1 'polypeptide(L)'
;TDVNLKVNKEAVLTITPSASSYVGGDIVAGIMASGFQNEKQAIFIDIGTNGELAALKDGKIICTSTAAGPALEGMNIDCGCRSEEGAIDSFDIDENYNIACNTIGGAKAIGICGSGLIDIAGALVKRNILMESGRWNKNLNPKIASRLRDKKFYITEDIYISQKDIRQIQLAKGAIAAGLIMMLEEIGLTIEEIPVVYIAGAFGYHINPNNIKIIGLIPNGFSGEIKFLGNTSLEGSRLALINKDCLEKENEIKENMEVLELSLKENFQDVFISQLDF
;
A
#
# COMPACT_ATOMS: atom_id res chain seq x y z
N THR A 1 26.95 -8.33 22.14
CA THR A 1 26.49 -8.01 23.50
C THR A 1 25.06 -7.55 23.40
N ASP A 2 24.20 -8.11 24.26
CA ASP A 2 22.74 -7.97 24.45
C ASP A 2 21.77 -8.11 23.25
N VAL A 3 22.18 -7.75 22.02
CA VAL A 3 21.32 -7.71 20.81
C VAL A 3 21.89 -8.51 19.61
N ASN A 4 22.95 -9.30 19.82
CA ASN A 4 23.56 -10.21 18.83
C ASN A 4 23.91 -9.60 17.45
N LEU A 5 24.21 -8.29 17.40
CA LEU A 5 24.69 -7.61 16.19
C LEU A 5 26.21 -7.79 16.02
N LYS A 6 26.64 -8.03 14.77
CA LYS A 6 28.07 -8.16 14.40
C LYS A 6 28.69 -6.80 14.14
N VAL A 7 28.86 -6.01 15.20
CA VAL A 7 29.45 -4.65 15.15
C VAL A 7 30.55 -4.50 16.20
N ASN A 8 31.21 -3.33 16.23
CA ASN A 8 32.13 -2.99 17.32
C ASN A 8 31.41 -3.12 18.67
N LYS A 9 32.07 -3.72 19.67
CA LYS A 9 31.51 -3.94 21.01
C LYS A 9 31.17 -2.64 21.76
N GLU A 10 31.77 -1.52 21.36
CA GLU A 10 31.53 -0.19 21.93
C GLU A 10 30.52 0.63 21.11
N ALA A 11 29.95 0.06 20.04
CA ALA A 11 28.95 0.76 19.23
C ALA A 11 27.68 1.05 20.04
N VAL A 12 27.12 2.24 19.83
CA VAL A 12 25.82 2.64 20.37
C VAL A 12 24.73 2.16 19.42
N LEU A 13 23.74 1.42 19.96
CA LEU A 13 22.50 1.12 19.24
C LEU A 13 21.45 2.15 19.63
N THR A 14 20.97 2.91 18.64
CA THR A 14 19.83 3.81 18.79
C THR A 14 18.58 3.12 18.26
N ILE A 15 17.47 3.26 18.97
CA ILE A 15 16.16 2.73 18.59
C ILE A 15 15.25 3.92 18.31
N THR A 16 14.66 3.98 17.12
CA THR A 16 13.64 4.99 16.78
C THR A 16 12.41 4.81 17.68
N PRO A 17 11.84 5.91 18.20
CA PRO A 17 10.67 5.83 19.10
C PRO A 17 9.44 5.25 18.38
N SER A 18 8.68 4.41 19.09
CA SER A 18 7.37 3.93 18.63
C SER A 18 6.24 4.80 19.17
N ALA A 19 5.17 4.96 18.39
CA ALA A 19 3.97 5.68 18.81
C ALA A 19 3.01 4.79 19.62
N SER A 20 2.88 3.51 19.28
CA SER A 20 2.08 2.52 20.02
C SER A 20 2.60 1.09 19.82
N SER A 21 1.82 0.09 20.26
CA SER A 21 2.08 -1.32 19.98
C SER A 21 1.92 -1.72 18.51
N TYR A 22 1.16 -0.93 17.74
CA TYR A 22 0.84 -1.23 16.33
C TYR A 22 1.38 -0.19 15.34
N VAL A 23 1.85 0.95 15.84
CA VAL A 23 2.52 1.99 15.05
C VAL A 23 3.94 2.15 15.60
N GLY A 24 4.88 1.49 14.93
CA GLY A 24 6.25 1.35 15.36
C GLY A 24 7.15 2.52 14.95
N GLY A 25 8.44 2.38 15.28
CA GLY A 25 9.46 3.33 14.87
C GLY A 25 9.73 3.36 13.37
N ASP A 26 9.37 2.31 12.64
CA ASP A 26 9.37 2.28 11.17
C ASP A 26 8.49 3.40 10.58
N ILE A 27 7.31 3.63 11.13
CA ILE A 27 6.40 4.70 10.69
C ILE A 27 6.91 6.07 11.10
N VAL A 28 7.46 6.21 12.30
CA VAL A 28 8.04 7.48 12.77
C VAL A 28 9.24 7.88 11.91
N ALA A 29 10.17 6.94 11.68
CA ALA A 29 11.30 7.12 10.76
C ALA A 29 10.80 7.43 9.33
N GLY A 30 9.75 6.72 8.89
CA GLY A 30 9.17 6.89 7.58
C GLY A 30 8.58 8.29 7.36
N ILE A 31 7.81 8.79 8.33
CA ILE A 31 7.26 10.16 8.34
C ILE A 31 8.40 11.17 8.30
N MET A 32 9.45 10.99 9.12
CA MET A 32 10.61 11.88 9.15
C MET A 32 11.30 11.97 7.78
N ALA A 33 11.48 10.85 7.09
CA ALA A 33 12.11 10.78 5.78
C ALA A 33 11.24 11.28 4.61
N SER A 34 9.91 11.29 4.78
CA SER A 34 8.97 11.51 3.68
C SER A 34 8.75 12.97 3.27
N GLY A 35 9.09 13.93 4.14
CA GLY A 35 8.70 15.33 3.96
C GLY A 35 7.22 15.61 4.23
N PHE A 36 6.45 14.61 4.67
CA PHE A 36 5.04 14.69 5.06
C PHE A 36 4.75 15.87 6.00
N GLN A 37 5.62 16.12 6.97
CA GLN A 37 5.45 17.20 7.94
C GLN A 37 5.59 18.63 7.36
N ASN A 38 6.10 18.77 6.14
CA ASN A 38 6.20 20.08 5.49
C ASN A 38 4.86 20.54 4.90
N GLU A 39 3.88 19.64 4.81
CA GLU A 39 2.55 19.92 4.30
C GLU A 39 1.62 20.45 5.41
N LYS A 40 0.55 21.14 5.02
CA LYS A 40 -0.54 21.45 5.98
C LYS A 40 -1.47 20.26 6.19
N GLN A 41 -1.73 19.54 5.11
CA GLN A 41 -2.61 18.38 5.04
C GLN A 41 -1.94 17.36 4.15
N ALA A 42 -1.82 16.12 4.62
CA ALA A 42 -1.22 15.04 3.86
C ALA A 42 -1.66 13.70 4.43
N ILE A 43 -1.53 12.66 3.63
CA ILE A 43 -1.63 11.27 4.08
C ILE A 43 -0.29 10.59 3.84
N PHE A 44 0.11 9.74 4.78
CA PHE A 44 1.20 8.79 4.64
C PHE A 44 0.63 7.38 4.80
N ILE A 45 0.97 6.50 3.86
CA ILE A 45 0.56 5.10 3.84
C ILE A 45 1.84 4.28 3.77
N ASP A 46 2.16 3.51 4.80
CA ASP A 46 3.12 2.43 4.69
C ASP A 46 2.35 1.15 4.43
N ILE A 47 2.50 0.64 3.21
CA ILE A 47 1.93 -0.65 2.88
C ILE A 47 2.96 -1.68 3.36
N GLY A 48 2.51 -2.73 4.02
CA GLY A 48 3.34 -3.81 4.52
C GLY A 48 2.49 -5.06 4.69
N THR A 49 2.84 -5.90 5.65
CA THR A 49 1.93 -6.99 6.10
C THR A 49 0.66 -6.41 6.70
N ASN A 50 0.80 -5.27 7.34
CA ASN A 50 -0.28 -4.41 7.78
C ASN A 50 -0.35 -3.18 6.86
N GLY A 51 -1.40 -2.38 7.00
CA GLY A 51 -1.45 -1.04 6.43
C GLY A 51 -1.36 -0.01 7.54
N GLU A 52 -0.16 0.51 7.79
CA GLU A 52 0.05 1.63 8.71
C GLU A 52 -0.23 2.96 8.00
N LEU A 53 -1.05 3.79 8.62
CA LEU A 53 -1.56 5.02 8.03
C LEU A 53 -1.28 6.19 8.97
N ALA A 54 -1.00 7.36 8.40
CA ALA A 54 -0.98 8.62 9.13
C ALA A 54 -1.63 9.73 8.31
N ALA A 55 -2.36 10.63 8.97
CA ALA A 55 -2.89 11.85 8.38
C ALA A 55 -2.43 13.06 9.17
N LEU A 56 -2.07 14.11 8.44
CA LEU A 56 -1.60 15.38 8.97
C LEU A 56 -2.70 16.43 8.81
N LYS A 57 -2.90 17.24 9.85
CA LYS A 57 -3.64 18.50 9.80
C LYS A 57 -2.98 19.54 10.68
N ASP A 58 -2.41 20.56 10.06
CA ASP A 58 -1.81 21.72 10.73
C ASP A 58 -0.82 21.33 11.84
N GLY A 59 0.07 20.38 11.55
CA GLY A 59 1.10 19.90 12.47
C GLY A 59 0.66 18.77 13.42
N LYS A 60 -0.64 18.49 13.54
CA LYS A 60 -1.15 17.33 14.29
C LYS A 60 -1.18 16.10 13.42
N ILE A 61 -0.69 14.99 13.94
CA ILE A 61 -0.68 13.71 13.24
C ILE A 61 -1.63 12.76 13.97
N ILE A 62 -2.56 12.19 13.23
CA ILE A 62 -3.26 11.00 13.66
C ILE A 62 -2.73 9.81 12.87
N CYS A 63 -2.67 8.64 13.49
CA CYS A 63 -2.16 7.43 12.85
C CYS A 63 -2.94 6.20 13.30
N THR A 64 -2.87 5.15 12.50
CA THR A 64 -3.48 3.87 12.82
C THR A 64 -2.78 2.73 12.08
N SER A 65 -3.13 1.50 12.42
CA SER A 65 -2.72 0.31 11.68
C SER A 65 -3.97 -0.50 11.32
N THR A 66 -4.02 -0.94 10.07
CA THR A 66 -5.10 -1.73 9.51
C THR A 66 -4.62 -3.15 9.24
N ALA A 67 -5.47 -4.14 9.52
CA ALA A 67 -5.21 -5.53 9.19
C ALA A 67 -5.44 -5.79 7.70
N ALA A 68 -4.65 -5.15 6.83
CA ALA A 68 -4.72 -5.33 5.38
C ALA A 68 -4.33 -6.76 4.96
N GLY A 69 -3.45 -7.40 5.74
CA GLY A 69 -2.90 -8.72 5.44
C GLY A 69 -1.84 -8.65 4.33
N PRO A 70 -1.04 -9.71 4.17
CA PRO A 70 0.17 -9.64 3.35
C PRO A 70 -0.11 -9.84 1.85
N ALA A 71 -1.38 -9.68 1.42
CA ALA A 71 -1.81 -9.90 0.04
C ALA A 71 -1.08 -8.98 -0.93
N LEU A 72 -0.97 -7.70 -0.57
CA LEU A 72 -0.26 -6.72 -1.38
C LEU A 72 1.26 -6.96 -1.35
N GLU A 73 1.81 -7.78 -0.46
CA GLU A 73 3.22 -8.19 -0.50
C GLU A 73 3.46 -9.41 -1.40
N GLY A 74 2.43 -9.89 -2.11
CA GLY A 74 2.48 -11.11 -2.91
C GLY A 74 2.37 -12.39 -2.07
N MET A 75 2.07 -12.30 -0.77
CA MET A 75 1.86 -13.48 0.07
C MET A 75 0.37 -13.88 0.09
N ASN A 76 0.08 -15.17 0.27
CA ASN A 76 -1.29 -15.72 0.23
C ASN A 76 -2.03 -15.50 -1.10
N ILE A 77 -1.27 -15.20 -2.16
CA ILE A 77 -1.72 -15.11 -3.55
C ILE A 77 -1.18 -16.31 -4.31
N ASP A 78 -2.00 -16.98 -5.12
CA ASP A 78 -1.66 -18.26 -5.75
C ASP A 78 -0.36 -18.20 -6.57
N CYS A 79 -0.17 -17.13 -7.36
CA CYS A 79 1.05 -16.87 -8.13
C CYS A 79 1.82 -15.65 -7.59
N GLY A 80 1.65 -15.32 -6.30
CA GLY A 80 2.30 -14.17 -5.69
C GLY A 80 3.76 -14.44 -5.31
N CYS A 81 4.58 -13.40 -5.34
CA CYS A 81 5.99 -13.45 -4.95
C CYS A 81 6.46 -12.08 -4.42
N ARG A 82 7.64 -12.06 -3.80
CA ARG A 82 8.29 -10.80 -3.39
C ARG A 82 8.77 -10.01 -4.61
N SER A 83 9.08 -8.74 -4.38
CA SER A 83 9.65 -7.86 -5.42
C SER A 83 11.12 -8.25 -5.70
N GLU A 84 11.31 -9.22 -6.58
CA GLU A 84 12.61 -9.78 -6.99
C GLU A 84 12.68 -10.03 -8.49
N GLU A 85 13.87 -10.34 -9.02
CA GLU A 85 14.08 -10.57 -10.46
C GLU A 85 13.11 -11.63 -11.02
N GLY A 86 12.40 -11.28 -12.09
CA GLY A 86 11.35 -12.11 -12.69
C GLY A 86 9.95 -11.91 -12.10
N ALA A 87 9.77 -11.15 -11.02
CA ALA A 87 8.43 -10.80 -10.54
C ALA A 87 7.75 -9.84 -11.52
N ILE A 88 6.47 -10.06 -11.83
CA ILE A 88 5.65 -9.13 -12.60
C ILE A 88 5.37 -7.91 -11.71
N ASP A 89 5.89 -6.75 -12.10
CA ASP A 89 5.80 -5.48 -11.37
C ASP A 89 4.89 -4.44 -12.02
N SER A 90 4.55 -4.61 -13.29
CA SER A 90 3.54 -3.77 -13.95
C SER A 90 2.76 -4.53 -15.01
N PHE A 91 1.52 -4.10 -15.19
CA PHE A 91 0.56 -4.74 -16.08
C PHE A 91 -0.48 -3.72 -16.57
N ASP A 92 -0.76 -3.73 -17.87
CA ASP A 92 -1.88 -2.97 -18.44
C ASP A 92 -2.53 -3.74 -19.58
N ILE A 93 -3.78 -3.37 -19.88
CA ILE A 93 -4.52 -3.86 -21.03
C ILE A 93 -4.98 -2.63 -21.82
N ASP A 94 -4.61 -2.55 -23.09
CA ASP A 94 -5.04 -1.44 -23.96
C ASP A 94 -6.52 -1.58 -24.41
N GLU A 95 -7.02 -0.60 -25.15
CA GLU A 95 -8.41 -0.61 -25.66
C GLU A 95 -8.69 -1.73 -26.66
N ASN A 96 -7.64 -2.25 -27.30
CA ASN A 96 -7.71 -3.35 -28.25
C ASN A 96 -7.55 -4.72 -27.59
N TYR A 97 -7.43 -4.77 -26.26
CA TYR A 97 -7.16 -5.94 -25.43
C TYR A 97 -5.76 -6.54 -25.62
N ASN A 98 -4.79 -5.73 -26.05
CA ASN A 98 -3.38 -6.12 -26.01
C ASN A 98 -2.86 -5.99 -24.58
N ILE A 99 -2.12 -7.00 -24.12
CA ILE A 99 -1.53 -7.03 -22.78
C ILE A 99 -0.10 -6.49 -22.85
N ALA A 100 0.19 -5.52 -21.99
CA ALA A 100 1.54 -5.09 -21.66
C ALA A 100 1.87 -5.60 -20.25
N CYS A 101 3.01 -6.26 -20.10
CA CYS A 101 3.45 -6.82 -18.82
C CYS A 101 4.98 -6.70 -18.74
N ASN A 102 5.47 -6.19 -17.61
CA ASN A 102 6.89 -6.09 -17.32
C ASN A 102 7.25 -7.00 -16.15
N THR A 103 8.51 -7.43 -16.13
CA THR A 103 9.11 -8.13 -15.00
C THR A 103 10.35 -7.39 -14.52
N ILE A 104 10.62 -7.47 -13.22
CA ILE A 104 11.85 -6.91 -12.64
C ILE A 104 13.05 -7.59 -13.29
N GLY A 105 13.97 -6.78 -13.84
CA GLY A 105 15.15 -7.26 -14.56
C GLY A 105 14.88 -7.81 -15.97
N GLY A 106 13.64 -7.81 -16.46
CA GLY A 106 13.27 -8.36 -17.77
C GLY A 106 13.45 -9.87 -17.89
N ALA A 107 13.57 -10.58 -16.76
CA ALA A 107 13.70 -12.02 -16.71
C ALA A 107 12.35 -12.73 -16.98
N LYS A 108 12.39 -14.06 -17.18
CA LYS A 108 11.17 -14.87 -17.29
C LYS A 108 10.31 -14.68 -16.05
N ALA A 109 9.01 -14.47 -16.26
CA ALA A 109 8.08 -14.27 -15.15
C ALA A 109 8.05 -15.49 -14.21
N ILE A 110 8.19 -15.26 -12.90
CA ILE A 110 8.15 -16.29 -11.85
C ILE A 110 6.94 -16.15 -10.91
N GLY A 111 6.30 -14.99 -10.91
CA GLY A 111 5.16 -14.67 -10.05
C GLY A 111 4.76 -13.20 -10.20
N ILE A 112 3.89 -12.74 -9.31
CA ILE A 112 3.33 -11.38 -9.28
C ILE A 112 3.70 -10.73 -7.96
N CYS A 113 4.37 -9.56 -7.99
CA CYS A 113 4.62 -8.79 -6.77
C CYS A 113 3.49 -7.78 -6.50
N GLY A 114 3.60 -7.05 -5.40
CA GLY A 114 2.56 -6.12 -4.93
C GLY A 114 2.10 -5.08 -5.94
N SER A 115 3.06 -4.40 -6.58
CA SER A 115 2.77 -3.45 -7.66
C SER A 115 2.05 -4.11 -8.83
N GLY A 116 2.52 -5.29 -9.25
CA GLY A 116 1.84 -6.11 -10.26
C GLY A 116 0.40 -6.43 -9.88
N LEU A 117 0.11 -6.79 -8.63
CA LEU A 117 -1.26 -7.10 -8.18
C LEU A 117 -2.20 -5.90 -8.28
N ILE A 118 -1.74 -4.72 -7.87
CA ILE A 118 -2.50 -3.46 -7.98
C ILE A 118 -2.77 -3.14 -9.45
N ASP A 119 -1.74 -3.25 -10.30
CA ASP A 119 -1.84 -2.96 -11.72
C ASP A 119 -2.77 -3.94 -12.45
N ILE A 120 -2.67 -5.24 -12.15
CA ILE A 120 -3.53 -6.28 -12.69
C ILE A 120 -4.99 -6.02 -12.29
N ALA A 121 -5.27 -5.80 -10.99
CA ALA A 121 -6.62 -5.52 -10.54
C ALA A 121 -7.18 -4.26 -11.21
N GLY A 122 -6.42 -3.16 -11.23
CA GLY A 122 -6.82 -1.90 -11.85
C GLY A 122 -7.10 -2.05 -13.35
N ALA A 123 -6.22 -2.71 -14.10
CA ALA A 123 -6.40 -2.93 -15.53
C ALA A 123 -7.63 -3.82 -15.84
N LEU A 124 -7.86 -4.86 -15.03
CA LEU A 124 -9.01 -5.75 -15.21
C LEU A 124 -10.35 -5.05 -14.93
N VAL A 125 -10.41 -4.21 -13.89
CA VAL A 125 -11.58 -3.36 -13.58
C VAL A 125 -11.80 -2.34 -14.69
N LYS A 126 -10.76 -1.60 -15.07
CA LYS A 126 -10.78 -0.59 -16.15
C LYS A 126 -11.30 -1.14 -17.48
N ARG A 127 -11.05 -2.42 -17.78
CA ARG A 127 -11.50 -3.10 -19.01
C ARG A 127 -12.79 -3.90 -18.87
N ASN A 128 -13.48 -3.77 -17.74
CA ASN A 128 -14.69 -4.53 -17.41
C ASN A 128 -14.48 -6.06 -17.54
N ILE A 129 -13.25 -6.55 -17.35
CA ILE A 129 -12.96 -7.99 -17.27
C ILE A 129 -13.32 -8.48 -15.86
N LEU A 130 -13.08 -7.61 -14.88
CA LEU A 130 -13.52 -7.72 -13.51
C LEU A 130 -14.60 -6.67 -13.28
N MET A 131 -15.70 -7.05 -12.63
CA MET A 131 -16.72 -6.10 -12.17
C MET A 131 -16.26 -5.43 -10.87
N GLU A 132 -16.84 -4.29 -10.51
CA GLU A 132 -16.59 -3.58 -9.24
C GLU A 132 -16.71 -4.52 -8.02
N SER A 133 -17.73 -5.39 -8.02
CA SER A 133 -17.89 -6.46 -7.00
C SER A 133 -16.74 -7.48 -6.88
N GLY A 134 -15.72 -7.42 -7.75
CA GLY A 134 -14.62 -8.37 -7.83
C GLY A 134 -14.98 -9.68 -8.53
N ARG A 135 -16.16 -9.79 -9.13
CA ARG A 135 -16.57 -10.98 -9.91
C ARG A 135 -16.07 -10.86 -11.34
N TRP A 136 -15.64 -11.99 -11.91
CA TRP A 136 -15.37 -12.07 -13.34
C TRP A 136 -16.60 -11.71 -14.17
N ASN A 137 -16.42 -10.84 -15.17
CA ASN A 137 -17.49 -10.53 -16.12
C ASN A 137 -17.77 -11.75 -17.00
N LYS A 138 -19.05 -12.08 -17.18
CA LYS A 138 -19.51 -13.22 -18.00
C LYS A 138 -19.51 -12.90 -19.50
N ASN A 139 -19.57 -11.63 -19.86
CA ASN A 139 -19.68 -11.15 -21.22
C ASN A 139 -18.36 -10.48 -21.65
N LEU A 140 -17.30 -11.29 -21.77
CA LEU A 140 -15.98 -10.81 -22.18
C LEU A 140 -15.86 -10.65 -23.69
N ASN A 141 -15.01 -9.71 -24.10
CA ASN A 141 -14.60 -9.59 -25.49
C ASN A 141 -13.90 -10.90 -25.94
N PRO A 142 -14.22 -11.47 -27.12
CA PRO A 142 -13.58 -12.69 -27.61
C PRO A 142 -12.05 -12.64 -27.66
N LYS A 143 -11.45 -11.45 -27.82
CA LYS A 143 -9.99 -11.25 -27.82
C LYS A 143 -9.32 -11.60 -26.49
N ILE A 144 -10.04 -11.48 -25.37
CA ILE A 144 -9.50 -11.70 -24.03
C ILE A 144 -10.17 -12.88 -23.31
N ALA A 145 -11.35 -13.30 -23.75
CA ALA A 145 -12.15 -14.33 -23.11
C ALA A 145 -11.40 -15.66 -22.91
N SER A 146 -10.52 -16.04 -23.85
CA SER A 146 -9.72 -17.27 -23.76
C SER A 146 -8.73 -17.30 -22.59
N ARG A 147 -8.37 -16.15 -22.03
CA ARG A 147 -7.48 -16.04 -20.86
C ARG A 147 -8.19 -16.29 -19.54
N LEU A 148 -9.52 -16.19 -19.49
CA LEU A 148 -10.30 -16.51 -18.30
C LEU A 148 -10.72 -18.00 -18.37
N ARG A 149 -10.04 -18.84 -17.59
CA ARG A 149 -10.25 -20.30 -17.54
C ARG A 149 -10.34 -20.72 -16.08
N ASP A 150 -11.33 -21.55 -15.71
CA ASP A 150 -11.49 -22.07 -14.35
C ASP A 150 -11.48 -20.99 -13.24
N LYS A 151 -12.11 -19.84 -13.52
CA LYS A 151 -12.13 -18.64 -12.64
C LYS A 151 -10.75 -18.07 -12.32
N LYS A 152 -9.79 -18.27 -13.24
CA LYS A 152 -8.44 -17.70 -13.21
C LYS A 152 -8.20 -16.91 -14.49
N PHE A 153 -7.70 -15.69 -14.36
CA PHE A 153 -7.26 -14.89 -15.49
C PHE A 153 -5.76 -15.09 -15.71
N TYR A 154 -5.40 -15.71 -16.82
CA TYR A 154 -4.03 -16.03 -17.18
C TYR A 154 -3.32 -14.83 -17.82
N ILE A 155 -2.29 -14.34 -17.13
CA ILE A 155 -1.39 -13.26 -17.59
C ILE A 155 -0.38 -13.84 -18.58
N THR A 156 0.25 -14.94 -18.18
CA THR A 156 1.04 -15.84 -19.03
C THR A 156 0.38 -17.22 -19.04
N GLU A 157 0.98 -18.23 -19.68
CA GLU A 157 0.46 -19.60 -19.61
C GLU A 157 0.55 -20.20 -18.19
N ASP A 158 1.57 -19.80 -17.42
CA ASP A 158 1.85 -20.37 -16.09
C ASP A 158 1.42 -19.45 -14.93
N ILE A 159 1.28 -18.14 -15.19
CA ILE A 159 0.97 -17.13 -14.17
C ILE A 159 -0.43 -16.60 -14.38
N TYR A 160 -1.23 -16.65 -13.32
CA TYR A 160 -2.61 -16.21 -13.32
C TYR A 160 -2.97 -15.47 -12.03
N ILE A 161 -4.11 -14.81 -12.06
CA ILE A 161 -4.78 -14.30 -10.86
C ILE A 161 -6.15 -14.98 -10.72
N SER A 162 -6.42 -15.54 -9.54
CA SER A 162 -7.64 -16.30 -9.26
C SER A 162 -8.72 -15.42 -8.62
N GLN A 163 -9.96 -15.92 -8.61
CA GLN A 163 -11.06 -15.27 -7.88
C GLN A 163 -10.76 -15.09 -6.38
N LYS A 164 -9.99 -16.01 -5.78
CA LYS A 164 -9.58 -15.94 -4.38
C LYS A 164 -8.55 -14.82 -4.17
N ASP A 165 -7.61 -14.69 -5.10
CA ASP A 165 -6.58 -13.64 -5.07
C ASP A 165 -7.23 -12.26 -5.18
N ILE A 166 -8.20 -12.08 -6.10
CA ILE A 166 -9.00 -10.86 -6.19
C ILE A 166 -9.67 -10.52 -4.85
N ARG A 167 -10.22 -11.53 -4.16
CA ARG A 167 -10.83 -11.31 -2.85
C ARG A 167 -9.82 -10.85 -1.80
N GLN A 168 -8.59 -11.37 -1.82
CA GLN A 168 -7.53 -10.91 -0.92
C GLN A 168 -7.15 -9.44 -1.20
N ILE A 169 -7.06 -9.04 -2.46
CA ILE A 169 -6.82 -7.64 -2.84
C ILE A 169 -7.97 -6.75 -2.33
N GLN A 170 -9.23 -7.15 -2.50
CA GLN A 170 -10.39 -6.40 -1.98
C GLN A 170 -10.35 -6.22 -0.46
N LEU A 171 -10.00 -7.27 0.29
CA LEU A 171 -9.88 -7.19 1.74
C LEU A 171 -8.76 -6.24 2.15
N ALA A 172 -7.59 -6.34 1.53
CA ALA A 172 -6.45 -5.47 1.83
C ALA A 172 -6.76 -4.00 1.52
N LYS A 173 -7.24 -3.73 0.30
CA LYS A 173 -7.54 -2.36 -0.12
C LYS A 173 -8.70 -1.76 0.67
N GLY A 174 -9.72 -2.58 1.01
CA GLY A 174 -10.87 -2.13 1.79
C GLY A 174 -10.49 -1.74 3.22
N ALA A 175 -9.55 -2.48 3.82
CA ALA A 175 -9.03 -2.17 5.16
C ALA A 175 -8.28 -0.83 5.16
N ILE A 176 -7.40 -0.61 4.18
CA ILE A 176 -6.65 0.64 4.01
C ILE A 176 -7.61 1.81 3.77
N ALA A 177 -8.52 1.69 2.79
CA ALA A 177 -9.48 2.75 2.47
C ALA A 177 -10.38 3.10 3.66
N ALA A 178 -10.87 2.11 4.41
CA ALA A 178 -11.65 2.34 5.61
C ALA A 178 -10.83 3.02 6.71
N GLY A 179 -9.58 2.59 6.93
CA GLY A 179 -8.68 3.25 7.88
C GLY A 179 -8.44 4.72 7.52
N LEU A 180 -8.27 5.04 6.24
CA LEU A 180 -8.14 6.42 5.77
C LEU A 180 -9.40 7.24 6.04
N ILE A 181 -10.58 6.74 5.69
CA ILE A 181 -11.86 7.43 5.93
C ILE A 181 -12.02 7.74 7.42
N MET A 182 -11.88 6.72 8.28
CA MET A 182 -12.04 6.85 9.73
C MET A 182 -11.04 7.84 10.34
N MET A 183 -9.79 7.82 9.86
CA MET A 183 -8.74 8.70 10.33
C MET A 183 -8.97 10.16 9.92
N LEU A 184 -9.42 10.39 8.68
CA LEU A 184 -9.76 11.73 8.18
C LEU A 184 -10.99 12.31 8.90
N GLU A 185 -12.00 11.49 9.14
CA GLU A 185 -13.19 11.88 9.93
C GLU A 185 -12.80 12.37 11.33
N GLU A 186 -11.89 11.67 12.01
CA GLU A 186 -11.44 12.03 13.36
C GLU A 186 -10.79 13.42 13.42
N ILE A 187 -10.03 13.80 12.40
CA ILE A 187 -9.38 15.11 12.30
C ILE A 187 -10.24 16.15 11.55
N GLY A 188 -11.46 15.79 11.16
CA GLY A 188 -12.40 16.64 10.44
C GLY A 188 -11.87 17.10 9.10
N LEU A 189 -11.42 16.16 8.27
CA LEU A 189 -11.07 16.35 6.86
C LEU A 189 -11.84 15.36 5.99
N THR A 190 -11.96 15.68 4.70
CA THR A 190 -12.36 14.72 3.68
C THR A 190 -11.20 14.40 2.75
N ILE A 191 -11.33 13.33 1.97
CA ILE A 191 -10.25 12.89 1.06
C ILE A 191 -10.00 13.89 -0.07
N GLU A 192 -11.02 14.66 -0.47
CA GLU A 192 -10.96 15.72 -1.48
C GLU A 192 -10.08 16.90 -1.04
N GLU A 193 -9.95 17.13 0.27
CA GLU A 193 -9.14 18.19 0.84
C GLU A 193 -7.64 17.84 0.86
N ILE A 194 -7.28 16.58 0.62
CA ILE A 194 -5.90 16.11 0.73
C ILE A 194 -5.12 16.42 -0.55
N PRO A 195 -4.09 17.29 -0.50
CA PRO A 195 -3.32 17.66 -1.67
C PRO A 195 -2.32 16.58 -2.09
N VAL A 196 -1.84 15.76 -1.15
CA VAL A 196 -0.78 14.78 -1.40
C VAL A 196 -0.92 13.54 -0.52
N VAL A 197 -0.69 12.38 -1.14
CA VAL A 197 -0.57 11.07 -0.48
C VAL A 197 0.84 10.54 -0.73
N TYR A 198 1.56 10.26 0.35
CA TYR A 198 2.86 9.61 0.34
C TYR A 198 2.68 8.11 0.56
N ILE A 199 3.18 7.29 -0.36
CA ILE A 199 3.12 5.82 -0.27
C ILE A 199 4.53 5.27 -0.08
N ALA A 200 4.72 4.61 1.04
CA ALA A 200 5.91 3.87 1.41
C ALA A 200 5.67 2.35 1.34
N GLY A 201 6.76 1.61 1.48
CA GLY A 201 6.77 0.15 1.50
C GLY A 201 7.59 -0.45 0.35
N ALA A 202 7.86 -1.75 0.45
CA ALA A 202 8.74 -2.48 -0.47
C ALA A 202 8.06 -2.95 -1.79
N PHE A 203 6.93 -2.36 -2.18
CA PHE A 203 5.99 -2.87 -3.20
C PHE A 203 6.51 -2.74 -4.65
N GLY A 204 7.77 -2.37 -4.85
CA GLY A 204 8.35 -2.09 -6.16
C GLY A 204 8.21 -0.61 -6.55
N TYR A 205 9.10 -0.15 -7.42
CA TYR A 205 9.28 1.27 -7.76
C TYR A 205 8.22 1.82 -8.75
N HIS A 206 7.33 0.97 -9.29
CA HIS A 206 6.51 1.28 -10.46
C HIS A 206 5.04 0.87 -10.28
N ILE A 207 4.32 1.55 -9.37
CA ILE A 207 2.85 1.42 -9.31
C ILE A 207 2.23 2.54 -10.13
N ASN A 208 1.24 2.22 -10.96
CA ASN A 208 0.47 3.24 -11.64
C ASN A 208 -0.50 3.94 -10.65
N PRO A 209 -0.35 5.26 -10.38
CA PRO A 209 -1.25 6.00 -9.49
C PRO A 209 -2.73 5.87 -9.86
N ASN A 210 -3.04 5.73 -11.15
CA ASN A 210 -4.42 5.59 -11.60
C ASN A 210 -5.01 4.25 -11.18
N ASN A 211 -4.22 3.17 -11.17
CA ASN A 211 -4.70 1.86 -10.75
C ASN A 211 -5.02 1.85 -9.25
N ILE A 212 -4.24 2.54 -8.41
CA ILE A 212 -4.54 2.75 -6.99
C ILE A 212 -5.92 3.40 -6.80
N LYS A 213 -6.24 4.42 -7.60
CA LYS A 213 -7.54 5.10 -7.57
C LYS A 213 -8.65 4.20 -8.11
N ILE A 214 -8.42 3.50 -9.22
CA ILE A 214 -9.41 2.60 -9.86
C ILE A 214 -9.81 1.45 -8.93
N ILE A 215 -8.88 0.89 -8.17
CA ILE A 215 -9.21 -0.19 -7.23
C ILE A 215 -9.79 0.35 -5.91
N GLY A 216 -9.87 1.67 -5.72
CA GLY A 216 -10.34 2.29 -4.48
C GLY A 216 -9.44 1.99 -3.27
N LEU A 217 -8.13 1.86 -3.46
CA LEU A 217 -7.18 1.76 -2.33
C LEU A 217 -7.10 3.09 -1.58
N ILE A 218 -7.10 4.19 -2.35
CA ILE A 218 -7.37 5.52 -1.83
C ILE A 218 -8.86 5.82 -2.14
N PRO A 219 -9.65 6.31 -1.16
CA PRO A 219 -11.07 6.56 -1.35
C PRO A 219 -11.38 7.47 -2.55
N ASN A 220 -12.55 7.24 -3.14
CA ASN A 220 -13.10 8.07 -4.21
C ASN A 220 -13.19 9.54 -3.79
N GLY A 221 -12.91 10.45 -4.72
CA GLY A 221 -12.83 11.90 -4.46
C GLY A 221 -11.40 12.44 -4.41
N PHE A 222 -10.41 11.58 -4.18
CA PHE A 222 -9.01 11.99 -4.15
C PHE A 222 -8.50 12.51 -5.51
N SER A 223 -8.20 13.81 -5.57
CA SER A 223 -7.68 14.49 -6.76
C SER A 223 -6.23 14.95 -6.65
N GLY A 224 -5.61 14.79 -5.48
CA GLY A 224 -4.24 15.18 -5.21
C GLY A 224 -3.17 14.31 -5.88
N GLU A 225 -1.92 14.61 -5.54
CA GLU A 225 -0.72 13.93 -6.02
C GLU A 225 -0.42 12.67 -5.20
N ILE A 226 0.03 11.59 -5.85
CA ILE A 226 0.54 10.39 -5.19
C ILE A 226 2.06 10.34 -5.38
N LYS A 227 2.81 10.30 -4.28
CA LYS A 227 4.28 10.23 -4.28
C LYS A 227 4.72 8.90 -3.69
N PHE A 228 5.52 8.15 -4.44
CA PHE A 228 6.12 6.89 -3.97
C PHE A 228 7.50 7.13 -3.39
N LEU A 229 7.75 6.61 -2.19
CA LEU A 229 8.96 6.88 -1.43
C LEU A 229 9.85 5.65 -1.21
N GLY A 230 9.37 4.46 -1.58
CA GLY A 230 10.07 3.20 -1.32
C GLY A 230 10.15 2.88 0.18
N ASN A 231 11.28 2.32 0.62
CA ASN A 231 11.47 1.94 2.02
C ASN A 231 11.91 3.14 2.88
N THR A 232 10.92 3.87 3.40
CA THR A 232 11.14 5.07 4.21
C THR A 232 11.62 4.76 5.62
N SER A 233 11.28 3.58 6.18
CA SER A 233 11.81 3.11 7.47
C SER A 233 13.35 3.01 7.46
N LEU A 234 13.90 2.39 6.41
CA LEU A 234 15.35 2.31 6.22
C LEU A 234 15.98 3.69 6.00
N GLU A 235 15.34 4.53 5.18
CA GLU A 235 15.86 5.87 4.87
C GLU A 235 15.84 6.79 6.10
N GLY A 236 14.78 6.77 6.90
CA GLY A 236 14.69 7.51 8.15
C GLY A 236 15.74 7.06 9.16
N SER A 237 15.89 5.74 9.33
CA SER A 237 16.96 5.18 10.18
C SER A 237 18.36 5.61 9.72
N ARG A 238 18.60 5.63 8.40
CA ARG A 238 19.87 6.10 7.81
C ARG A 238 20.11 7.58 8.10
N LEU A 239 19.08 8.42 7.97
CA LEU A 239 19.15 9.85 8.23
C LEU A 239 19.41 10.14 9.72
N ALA A 240 18.71 9.46 10.63
CA ALA A 240 18.93 9.57 12.07
C ALA A 240 20.33 9.10 12.49
N LEU A 241 20.88 8.09 11.81
CA LEU A 241 22.24 7.59 12.08
C LEU A 241 23.33 8.63 11.76
N ILE A 242 23.14 9.44 10.71
CA ILE A 242 24.16 10.41 10.25
C ILE A 242 23.87 11.85 10.69
N ASN A 243 22.67 12.14 11.19
CA ASN A 243 22.26 13.46 11.64
C ASN A 243 21.45 13.36 12.94
N LYS A 244 22.01 13.90 14.04
CA LYS A 244 21.37 13.88 15.35
C LYS A 244 20.07 14.69 15.38
N ASP A 245 19.95 15.75 14.59
CA ASP A 245 18.74 16.57 14.51
C ASP A 245 17.56 15.76 13.93
N CYS A 246 17.84 14.75 13.08
CA CYS A 246 16.80 13.86 12.58
C CYS A 246 16.23 12.96 13.68
N LEU A 247 17.07 12.51 14.62
CA LEU A 247 16.60 11.74 15.78
C LEU A 247 15.77 12.61 16.73
N GLU A 248 16.15 13.87 16.93
CA GLU A 248 15.36 14.82 17.72
C GLU A 248 13.99 15.06 17.07
N LYS A 249 13.93 15.21 15.74
CA LYS A 249 12.68 15.29 14.98
C LYS A 249 11.81 14.03 15.06
N GLU A 250 12.40 12.84 15.06
CA GLU A 250 11.61 11.60 15.26
C GLU A 250 10.87 11.61 16.61
N ASN A 251 11.50 12.14 17.66
CA ASN A 251 10.83 12.32 18.95
C ASN A 251 9.71 13.37 18.88
N GLU A 252 9.95 14.52 18.23
CA GLU A 252 8.92 15.55 18.01
C GLU A 252 7.72 15.02 17.21
N ILE A 253 7.97 14.22 16.17
CA ILE A 253 6.93 13.53 15.39
C ILE A 253 6.10 12.66 16.32
N LYS A 254 6.75 11.79 17.09
CA LYS A 254 6.08 10.88 18.01
C LYS A 254 5.26 11.63 19.08
N GLU A 255 5.71 12.79 19.53
CA GLU A 255 4.97 13.62 20.50
C GLU A 255 3.70 14.24 19.91
N ASN A 256 3.68 14.52 18.61
CA ASN A 256 2.53 15.06 17.88
C ASN A 256 1.62 13.99 17.27
N MET A 257 1.93 12.71 17.47
CA MET A 257 1.15 11.57 16.99
C MET A 257 0.10 11.14 18.01
N GLU A 258 -1.14 11.07 17.54
CA GLU A 258 -2.26 10.44 18.22
C GLU A 258 -2.62 9.13 17.50
N VAL A 259 -2.86 8.06 18.26
CA VAL A 259 -3.13 6.73 17.70
C VAL A 259 -4.62 6.44 17.77
N LEU A 260 -5.22 6.24 16.60
CA LEU A 260 -6.61 5.85 16.45
C LEU A 260 -6.74 4.33 16.50
N GLU A 261 -7.38 3.82 17.54
CA GLU A 261 -7.70 2.39 17.64
C GLU A 261 -8.97 2.06 16.86
N LEU A 262 -8.82 1.65 15.58
CA LEU A 262 -9.95 1.31 14.70
C LEU A 262 -10.84 0.20 15.27
N SER A 263 -10.27 -0.73 16.05
CA SER A 263 -11.04 -1.80 16.70
C SER A 263 -12.06 -1.31 17.74
N LEU A 264 -11.89 -0.08 18.24
CA LEU A 264 -12.84 0.54 19.17
C LEU A 264 -13.93 1.36 18.46
N LYS A 265 -13.84 1.53 17.13
CA LYS A 265 -14.81 2.29 16.36
C LYS A 265 -15.97 1.40 15.92
N GLU A 266 -17.17 1.69 16.42
CA GLU A 266 -18.38 0.89 16.17
C GLU A 266 -18.73 0.80 14.67
N ASN A 267 -18.48 1.85 13.90
CA ASN A 267 -18.79 1.93 12.47
C ASN A 267 -17.66 1.39 11.55
N PHE A 268 -16.50 0.96 12.08
CA PHE A 268 -15.37 0.52 11.25
C PHE A 268 -15.78 -0.62 10.31
N GLN A 269 -16.54 -1.60 10.80
CA GLN A 269 -16.94 -2.75 9.99
C GLN A 269 -17.87 -2.35 8.84
N ASP A 270 -18.77 -1.40 9.06
CA ASP A 270 -19.67 -0.90 8.01
C ASP A 270 -18.89 -0.13 6.94
N VAL A 271 -17.97 0.75 7.37
CA VAL A 271 -17.08 1.47 6.45
C VAL A 271 -16.21 0.48 5.66
N PHE A 272 -15.59 -0.50 6.33
CA PHE A 272 -14.81 -1.56 5.68
C PHE A 272 -15.60 -2.31 4.61
N ILE A 273 -16.82 -2.77 4.93
CA ILE A 273 -17.68 -3.47 3.97
C ILE A 273 -18.02 -2.57 2.77
N SER A 274 -18.28 -1.28 3.01
CA SER A 274 -18.56 -0.32 1.94
C SER A 274 -17.39 -0.09 0.99
N GLN A 275 -16.15 -0.38 1.43
CA GLN A 275 -14.93 -0.19 0.65
C GLN A 275 -14.41 -1.49 -0.01
N LEU A 276 -15.13 -2.61 0.06
CA LEU A 276 -14.68 -3.88 -0.52
C LEU A 276 -14.78 -3.94 -2.05
N ASP A 277 -15.83 -3.35 -2.62
CA ASP A 277 -16.00 -3.27 -4.07
C ASP A 277 -14.99 -2.28 -4.66
N PHE A 278 -14.39 -2.61 -5.81
CA PHE A 278 -13.38 -1.78 -6.47
C PHE A 278 -13.92 -0.41 -6.86
#